data_AF-A0A956K985-F1
#
_entry.id   AF-A0A956K985-F1
#
_cell.length_a   1.000
_cell.length_b   1.000
_cell.length_c   1.000
_cell.angle_alpha   90.00
_cell.angle_beta   90.00
_cell.angle_gamma   90.00
#
_symmetry.space_group_name_H-M   'P 1'
#
loop_
_entity.id
_entity.type
_entity.pdbx_description
1 polymer ?
#
loop_
_entity_poly.entity_id
_entity_poly.type
_entity_poly.pdbx_seq_one_letter_code
_entity_poly.pdbx_strand_id
1 'polypeptide(L)'
;MGPDDTSDDGDTGDTGDTGENPFAEAVEQGLADHVGTVEPSEVIVDGDTTHYRFDPADGPMCLRGGDYWMSVREGAAADSGDLLIYLQGGGACWSALCSAFESLGAPAVPESGMLNRGLAVNGFSDWNAVYVP
;
A
#
# COMPACT_ATOMS: atom_id res chain seq x y z
N MET A 1 -9.81 -65.21 -15.57
CA MET A 1 -8.65 -64.32 -15.31
C MET A 1 -7.90 -64.21 -16.63
N GLY A 2 -7.97 -63.13 -17.40
CA GLY A 2 -8.74 -61.88 -17.32
C GLY A 2 -9.00 -61.38 -18.75
N PRO A 3 -9.86 -60.37 -18.96
CA PRO A 3 -10.02 -59.72 -20.24
C PRO A 3 -9.06 -58.53 -20.41
N ASP A 4 -8.83 -58.29 -21.69
CA ASP A 4 -8.36 -57.13 -22.43
C ASP A 4 -8.56 -55.75 -21.77
N ASP A 5 -7.64 -54.82 -22.00
CA ASP A 5 -7.81 -53.78 -23.03
C ASP A 5 -6.69 -52.73 -23.01
N THR A 6 -6.29 -52.33 -24.21
CA THR A 6 -5.36 -51.26 -24.56
C THR A 6 -5.72 -49.90 -23.95
N SER A 7 -4.71 -49.13 -23.55
CA SER A 7 -4.80 -47.66 -23.48
C SER A 7 -3.48 -47.07 -23.98
N ASP A 8 -3.53 -46.68 -25.25
CA ASP A 8 -2.72 -45.60 -25.83
C ASP A 8 -3.43 -44.30 -25.44
N ASP A 9 -2.73 -43.38 -24.79
CA ASP A 9 -3.05 -41.96 -24.77
C ASP A 9 -1.77 -41.21 -24.33
N GLY A 10 -1.20 -40.48 -25.29
CA GLY A 10 -0.08 -39.58 -25.05
C GLY A 10 -0.49 -38.29 -24.34
N ASP A 11 0.54 -37.50 -24.06
CA ASP A 11 0.50 -36.05 -23.81
C ASP A 11 -0.42 -35.62 -22.65
N THR A 12 0.10 -35.13 -21.53
CA THR A 12 0.59 -33.76 -21.51
C THR A 12 1.63 -33.63 -20.42
N GLY A 13 2.82 -33.17 -20.79
CA GLY A 13 3.67 -32.49 -19.83
C GLY A 13 2.83 -31.38 -19.20
N ASP A 14 2.64 -31.45 -17.89
CA ASP A 14 2.15 -30.34 -17.11
C ASP A 14 3.18 -29.21 -17.28
N THR A 15 2.99 -28.41 -18.33
CA THR A 15 3.36 -27.00 -18.34
C THR A 15 2.53 -26.34 -17.25
N GLY A 16 2.91 -26.66 -16.00
CA GLY A 16 2.55 -25.90 -14.84
C GLY A 16 3.02 -24.50 -15.15
N ASP A 17 2.04 -23.63 -15.35
CA ASP A 17 2.16 -22.19 -15.36
C ASP A 17 3.22 -21.78 -14.34
N THR A 18 4.45 -21.56 -14.83
CA THR A 18 5.46 -20.80 -14.08
C THR A 18 5.08 -19.36 -14.28
N GLY A 19 3.89 -19.01 -13.78
CA GLY A 19 3.41 -17.65 -13.68
C GLY A 19 4.36 -16.95 -12.73
N GLU A 20 5.44 -16.43 -13.29
CA GLU A 20 6.44 -15.64 -12.59
C GLU A 20 5.68 -14.57 -11.82
N ASN A 21 5.78 -14.60 -10.49
CA ASN A 21 5.11 -13.62 -9.65
C ASN A 21 5.50 -12.23 -10.17
N PRO A 22 4.57 -11.42 -10.70
CA PRO A 22 4.92 -10.15 -11.35
C PRO A 22 5.53 -9.14 -10.37
N PHE A 23 5.49 -9.44 -9.06
CA PHE A 23 6.07 -8.65 -7.99
C PHE A 23 7.34 -9.29 -7.39
N ALA A 24 7.85 -10.39 -7.96
CA ALA A 24 9.01 -11.13 -7.42
C ALA A 24 10.21 -10.20 -7.19
N GLU A 25 10.59 -9.42 -8.21
CA GLU A 25 11.68 -8.44 -8.10
C GLU A 25 11.44 -7.43 -6.96
N ALA A 26 10.22 -6.89 -6.83
CA ALA A 26 9.94 -5.92 -5.78
C ALA A 26 10.05 -6.52 -4.37
N VAL A 27 9.61 -7.76 -4.20
CA VAL A 27 9.75 -8.51 -2.94
C VAL A 27 11.22 -8.83 -2.67
N GLU A 28 11.98 -9.26 -3.68
CA GLU A 28 13.43 -9.52 -3.57
C GLU A 28 14.23 -8.25 -3.24
N GLN A 29 13.77 -7.08 -3.69
CA GLN A 29 14.32 -5.76 -3.31
C GLN A 29 13.87 -5.29 -1.92
N GLY A 30 13.13 -6.10 -1.19
CA GLY A 30 12.77 -5.85 0.21
C GLY A 30 11.47 -5.08 0.43
N LEU A 31 10.60 -4.97 -0.59
CA LEU A 31 9.30 -4.26 -0.44
C LEU A 31 8.45 -4.79 0.73
N ALA A 32 8.59 -6.09 1.06
CA ALA A 32 7.82 -6.75 2.10
C ALA A 32 8.56 -6.93 3.44
N ASP A 33 9.83 -6.53 3.53
CA ASP A 33 10.71 -6.88 4.67
C ASP A 33 10.22 -6.33 6.02
N HIS A 34 9.49 -5.20 5.98
CA HIS A 34 9.00 -4.50 7.17
C HIS A 34 7.50 -4.72 7.43
N VAL A 35 6.83 -5.56 6.65
CA VAL A 35 5.41 -5.84 6.86
C VAL A 35 5.24 -6.61 8.17
N GLY A 36 4.48 -6.04 9.10
CA GLY A 36 4.19 -6.63 10.41
C GLY A 36 5.32 -6.54 11.43
N THR A 37 6.42 -5.82 11.14
CA THR A 37 7.54 -5.67 12.08
C THR A 37 7.40 -4.45 13.00
N VAL A 38 6.52 -3.50 12.66
CA VAL A 38 6.27 -2.27 13.42
C VAL A 38 4.79 -2.16 13.71
N GLU A 39 4.44 -1.87 14.97
CA GLU A 39 3.08 -1.60 15.40
C GLU A 39 2.88 -0.08 15.58
N PRO A 40 1.70 0.47 15.23
CA PRO A 40 1.37 1.86 15.53
C PRO A 40 1.35 2.11 17.04
N SER A 41 1.89 3.25 17.46
CA SER A 41 1.82 3.71 18.86
C SER A 41 0.41 4.22 19.21
N GLU A 42 -0.34 4.70 18.21
CA GLU A 42 -1.71 5.14 18.37
C GLU A 42 -2.52 4.85 17.09
N VAL A 43 -3.78 4.46 17.27
CA VAL A 43 -4.75 4.27 16.17
C VAL A 43 -5.98 5.12 16.47
N ILE A 44 -6.31 6.03 15.55
CA ILE A 44 -7.43 6.98 15.68
C ILE A 44 -8.40 6.73 14.54
N VAL A 45 -9.64 6.39 14.88
CA VAL A 45 -10.72 6.21 13.89
C VAL A 45 -11.53 7.50 13.78
N ASP A 46 -11.60 8.08 12.58
CA ASP A 46 -12.36 9.28 12.24
C ASP A 46 -13.25 9.01 11.01
N GLY A 47 -14.51 8.67 11.26
CA GLY A 47 -15.48 8.34 10.20
C GLY A 47 -15.06 7.09 9.41
N ASP A 48 -14.86 7.25 8.11
CA ASP A 48 -14.39 6.20 7.18
C ASP A 48 -12.86 6.13 7.07
N THR A 49 -12.15 6.94 7.86
CA THR A 49 -10.70 7.06 7.85
C THR A 49 -10.12 6.57 9.17
N THR A 50 -9.01 5.82 9.09
CA THR A 50 -8.21 5.40 10.24
C THR A 50 -6.82 5.99 10.13
N HIS A 51 -6.38 6.68 11.17
CA HIS A 51 -5.03 7.24 11.29
C HIS A 51 -4.16 6.34 12.17
N TYR A 52 -2.95 6.09 11.70
CA TYR A 52 -1.94 5.31 12.41
C TYR A 52 -0.77 6.23 12.73
N ARG A 53 -0.48 6.43 14.01
CA ARG A 53 0.69 7.17 14.49
C ARG A 53 1.78 6.18 14.89
N PHE A 54 3.03 6.56 14.67
CA PHE A 54 4.20 5.78 15.01
C PHE A 54 5.14 6.59 15.90
N ASP A 55 5.67 5.92 16.94
CA ASP A 55 6.68 6.51 17.83
C ASP A 55 8.06 6.42 17.15
N PRO A 56 8.84 7.51 17.11
CA PRO A 56 10.19 7.50 16.55
C PRO A 56 11.18 6.59 17.30
N ALA A 57 10.85 6.12 18.51
CA ALA A 57 11.69 5.23 19.30
C ALA A 57 11.81 3.81 18.71
N ASP A 58 10.76 3.33 18.06
CA ASP A 58 10.64 1.96 17.55
C ASP A 58 10.00 1.85 16.15
N GLY A 59 9.57 2.97 15.58
CA GLY A 59 8.91 3.03 14.27
C GLY A 59 9.51 4.08 13.31
N PRO A 60 8.84 4.29 12.16
CA PRO A 60 9.21 5.35 11.23
C PRO A 60 9.13 6.74 11.88
N MET A 61 9.98 7.65 11.42
CA MET A 61 10.06 9.03 11.91
C MET A 61 10.16 10.03 10.76
N CYS A 62 9.73 11.27 11.02
CA CYS A 62 9.93 12.38 10.10
C CYS A 62 11.40 12.82 10.03
N LEU A 63 11.71 13.67 9.03
CA LEU A 63 13.06 14.19 8.76
C LEU A 63 13.81 14.75 9.98
N ARG A 64 13.08 15.37 10.93
CA ARG A 64 13.65 15.97 12.14
C ARG A 64 13.51 15.09 13.40
N GLY A 65 13.19 13.81 13.21
CA GLY A 65 13.07 12.81 14.28
C GLY A 65 11.77 12.88 15.09
N GLY A 66 10.77 13.61 14.60
CA GLY A 66 9.43 13.62 15.20
C GLY A 66 8.58 12.44 14.75
N ASP A 67 7.46 12.26 15.45
CA ASP A 67 6.45 11.24 15.18
C ASP A 67 5.97 11.29 13.73
N TYR A 68 5.74 10.11 13.18
CA TYR A 68 5.17 9.92 11.85
C TYR A 68 3.71 9.44 11.95
N TRP A 69 2.88 9.77 10.97
CA TRP A 69 1.54 9.18 10.82
C TRP A 69 1.21 8.88 9.37
N MET A 70 0.31 7.91 9.17
CA MET A 70 -0.34 7.65 7.88
C MET A 70 -1.85 7.50 8.08
N SER A 71 -2.63 7.73 7.03
CA SER A 71 -4.08 7.53 7.06
C SER A 71 -4.51 6.48 6.05
N VAL A 72 -5.52 5.69 6.39
CA VAL A 72 -6.18 4.77 5.48
C VAL A 72 -7.66 5.14 5.43
N ARG A 73 -8.24 5.16 4.23
CA ARG A 73 -9.68 5.37 4.03
C ARG A 73 -10.24 4.25 3.19
N GLU A 74 -11.24 3.57 3.72
CA GLU A 74 -11.87 2.42 3.08
C GLU A 74 -12.63 2.84 1.82
N GLY A 75 -12.53 2.04 0.75
CA GLY A 75 -13.26 2.26 -0.50
C GLY A 75 -14.77 2.26 -0.31
N ALA A 76 -15.49 2.98 -1.18
CA ALA A 76 -16.96 3.08 -1.11
C ALA A 76 -17.67 1.79 -1.56
N ALA A 77 -17.00 0.97 -2.39
CA ALA A 77 -17.51 -0.34 -2.78
C ALA A 77 -17.16 -1.38 -1.71
N ALA A 78 -18.17 -2.14 -1.26
CA ALA A 78 -17.92 -3.35 -0.49
C ALA A 78 -16.98 -4.25 -1.29
N ASP A 79 -15.86 -4.65 -0.68
CA ASP A 79 -14.82 -5.51 -1.26
C ASP A 79 -14.01 -4.87 -2.41
N SER A 80 -13.78 -3.55 -2.40
CA SER A 80 -12.81 -2.97 -3.35
C SER A 80 -11.43 -3.59 -3.10
N GLY A 81 -10.97 -4.43 -4.04
CA GLY A 81 -9.61 -4.98 -4.05
C GLY A 81 -8.57 -3.98 -4.56
N ASP A 82 -9.04 -2.83 -5.03
CA ASP A 82 -8.22 -1.77 -5.58
C ASP A 82 -7.66 -0.87 -4.48
N LEU A 83 -6.40 -0.45 -4.66
CA LEU A 83 -5.62 0.28 -3.68
C LEU A 83 -4.89 1.46 -4.33
N LEU A 84 -5.10 2.66 -3.79
CA LEU A 84 -4.33 3.86 -4.11
C LEU A 84 -3.43 4.19 -2.92
N ILE A 85 -2.10 4.11 -3.11
CA ILE A 85 -1.12 4.61 -2.14
C ILE A 85 -0.62 5.96 -2.64
N TYR A 86 -0.95 7.03 -1.90
CA TYR A 86 -0.56 8.40 -2.23
C TYR A 86 0.59 8.85 -1.32
N LEU A 87 1.75 9.09 -1.93
CA LEU A 87 2.93 9.64 -1.26
C LEU A 87 2.97 11.16 -1.48
N GLN A 88 2.74 11.92 -0.43
CA GLN A 88 2.78 13.38 -0.47
C GLN A 88 4.19 13.85 -0.88
N GLY A 89 4.25 14.70 -1.91
CA GLY A 89 5.47 15.43 -2.24
C GLY A 89 5.60 16.71 -1.43
N GLY A 90 6.78 17.31 -1.42
CA GLY A 90 6.97 18.54 -0.65
C GLY A 90 8.39 19.06 -0.66
N GLY A 91 9.05 19.06 -1.82
CA GLY A 91 10.47 19.37 -1.91
C GLY A 91 11.35 18.25 -1.36
N ALA A 92 12.62 18.58 -1.12
CA ALA A 92 13.60 17.65 -0.53
C ALA A 92 14.73 18.46 0.14
N CYS A 93 15.62 17.75 0.85
CA CYS A 93 16.80 18.36 1.45
C CYS A 93 18.07 17.68 0.95
N TRP A 94 19.06 18.51 0.63
CA TRP A 94 20.41 18.15 0.21
C TRP A 94 21.40 18.91 1.12
N SER A 95 22.68 18.59 1.04
CA SER A 95 23.70 19.23 1.89
C SER A 95 23.79 20.76 1.73
N ALA A 96 23.41 21.29 0.56
CA ALA A 96 23.52 22.71 0.24
C ALA A 96 22.19 23.50 0.33
N LEU A 97 21.04 22.82 0.38
CA LEU A 97 19.73 23.45 0.39
C LEU A 97 18.71 22.50 1.03
N CYS A 98 17.78 23.04 1.81
CA CYS A 98 16.66 22.28 2.34
C CYS A 98 15.38 23.03 2.02
N SER A 99 14.51 22.40 1.24
CA SER A 99 13.20 22.94 0.87
C SER A 99 12.09 21.91 1.09
N ALA A 100 12.34 20.91 1.95
CA ALA A 100 11.35 19.91 2.30
C ALA A 100 10.32 20.49 3.27
N PHE A 101 9.11 19.94 3.27
CA PHE A 101 8.25 20.04 4.44
C PHE A 101 8.89 19.28 5.61
N GLU A 102 9.10 19.99 6.72
CA GLU A 102 9.80 19.44 7.89
C GLU A 102 8.83 19.02 9.02
N SER A 103 7.55 19.32 8.87
CA SER A 103 6.50 19.04 9.83
C SER A 103 5.29 18.45 9.14
N LEU A 104 4.64 17.49 9.80
CA LEU A 104 3.38 16.94 9.34
C LEU A 104 2.23 17.90 9.61
N GLY A 105 1.22 17.84 8.74
CA GLY A 105 -0.09 18.42 9.01
C GLY A 105 -0.87 17.61 10.05
N ALA A 106 -2.10 18.04 10.31
CA ALA A 106 -3.06 17.24 11.08
C ALA A 106 -3.40 15.94 10.33
N PRO A 107 -3.64 14.82 11.03
CA PRO A 107 -4.07 13.56 10.42
C PRO A 107 -5.30 13.75 9.54
N ALA A 108 -5.23 13.31 8.29
CA ALA A 108 -6.32 13.38 7.31
C ALA A 108 -6.02 12.49 6.09
N VAL A 109 -7.04 12.23 5.27
CA VAL A 109 -6.89 11.96 3.84
C VAL A 109 -7.41 13.19 3.09
N PRO A 110 -6.57 13.91 2.33
CA PRO A 110 -7.00 15.15 1.66
C PRO A 110 -8.16 14.95 0.67
N GLU A 111 -9.19 15.79 0.75
CA GLU A 111 -10.27 15.85 -0.26
C GLU A 111 -9.84 16.65 -1.51
N SER A 112 -8.73 16.25 -2.14
CA SER A 112 -8.19 16.95 -3.31
C SER A 112 -7.64 16.00 -4.37
N GLY A 113 -7.70 16.43 -5.64
CA GLY A 113 -7.17 15.65 -6.76
C GLY A 113 -7.73 14.24 -6.81
N MET A 114 -6.84 13.25 -6.98
CA MET A 114 -7.18 11.82 -7.02
C MET A 114 -7.71 11.26 -5.70
N LEU A 115 -7.53 11.98 -4.59
CA LEU A 115 -8.07 11.60 -3.29
C LEU A 115 -9.47 12.18 -3.06
N ASN A 116 -9.98 13.07 -3.91
CA ASN A 116 -11.32 13.63 -3.73
C ASN A 116 -12.39 12.71 -4.32
N ARG A 117 -13.23 12.10 -3.48
CA ARG A 117 -14.28 11.17 -3.90
C ARG A 117 -15.48 11.86 -4.55
N GLY A 118 -15.71 13.12 -4.23
CA GLY A 118 -16.82 13.92 -4.76
C GLY A 118 -16.62 14.36 -6.21
N LEU A 119 -15.45 14.14 -6.80
CA LEU A 119 -15.19 14.47 -8.20
C LEU A 119 -15.68 13.35 -9.11
N ALA A 120 -16.72 13.64 -9.89
CA ALA A 120 -17.29 12.69 -10.87
C ALA A 120 -16.27 12.17 -11.91
N VAL A 121 -15.16 12.86 -12.11
CA VAL A 121 -14.07 12.48 -13.02
C VAL A 121 -12.96 11.67 -12.35
N ASN A 122 -13.01 11.47 -11.03
CA ASN A 122 -11.99 10.73 -10.30
C ASN A 122 -12.20 9.23 -10.47
N GLY A 123 -11.34 8.59 -11.28
CA GLY A 123 -11.37 7.14 -11.48
C GLY A 123 -11.01 6.30 -10.25
N PHE A 124 -10.53 6.93 -9.17
CA PHE A 124 -10.14 6.28 -7.92
C PHE A 124 -11.12 6.54 -6.78
N SER A 125 -12.29 7.12 -7.05
CA SER A 125 -13.26 7.54 -6.01
C SER A 125 -13.66 6.39 -5.07
N ASP A 126 -13.73 5.17 -5.61
CA ASP A 126 -14.25 4.01 -4.90
C ASP A 126 -13.14 3.11 -4.33
N TRP A 127 -11.87 3.46 -4.55
CA TRP A 127 -10.71 2.68 -4.12
C TRP A 127 -10.42 2.88 -2.63
N ASN A 128 -9.77 1.88 -2.01
CA ASN A 128 -9.09 2.11 -0.75
C ASN A 128 -7.95 3.10 -0.97
N ALA A 129 -7.80 4.05 -0.05
CA ALA A 129 -6.74 5.04 -0.13
C ALA A 129 -5.82 4.95 1.09
N VAL A 130 -4.52 4.89 0.86
CA VAL A 130 -3.49 5.11 1.88
C VAL A 130 -2.85 6.45 1.58
N TYR A 131 -2.86 7.35 2.56
CA TYR A 131 -2.19 8.65 2.48
C TYR A 131 -0.95 8.65 3.38
N VAL A 132 0.19 8.90 2.75
CA VAL A 132 1.50 9.03 3.38
C VAL A 132 1.94 10.49 3.25
N PRO A 133 1.93 11.29 4.33
CA PRO A 133 2.33 12.69 4.33
C PRO A 133 3.84 12.91 4.28
#